data_AF-A0A817CLC4-F1
#
_entry.id   AF-A0A817CLC4-F1
#
_cell.length_a   1.000
_cell.length_b   1.000
_cell.length_c   1.000
_cell.angle_alpha   90.00
_cell.angle_beta   90.00
_cell.angle_gamma   90.00
#
_symmetry.space_group_name_H-M   'P 1'
#
loop_
_entity.id
_entity.type
_entity.pdbx_description
1 polymer ?
#
loop_
_entity_poly.entity_id
_entity_poly.type
_entity_poly.pdbx_seq_one_letter_code
_entity_poly.pdbx_strand_id
1 'polypeptide(L)'
;MNFLFYRFCLEICHIITVIVISIHLDVIAVFYAIWLGLFLISSRRFIKRIWFIYIFFQIVLFSLQYMSAVGAPPFLCFEYSWTNVNIQGWSQLKRWLYLPDYIDSPEATHLFTDFFQFLFSCQQWHVFGYETNEKYRVYTDAGGSNREIIYDYNIYKNNPTWDFVTTKRHMLDRIKYAIFMYGRWIVLSIVYLAGITRISLFGLGYLIACFYFLWYAHDFLTKRVTVIFRLWNYFIYYCFFVIFIKTCLQVC
;
A
#
# COMPACT_ATOMS: atom_id res chain seq x y z
N MET A 1 -16.60 -0.68 20.47
CA MET A 1 -15.31 -0.82 19.74
C MET A 1 -15.56 -1.79 18.60
N ASN A 2 -15.53 -1.43 17.32
CA ASN A 2 -14.32 -1.54 16.48
C ASN A 2 -14.57 -0.96 15.07
N PHE A 3 -14.45 0.36 14.86
CA PHE A 3 -14.54 0.98 13.53
C PHE A 3 -13.17 1.35 12.95
N LEU A 4 -12.07 1.07 13.67
CA LEU A 4 -10.71 1.35 13.19
C LEU A 4 -10.47 0.66 11.86
N PHE A 5 -10.78 -0.63 11.79
CA PHE A 5 -10.64 -1.41 10.57
C PHE A 5 -11.57 -0.89 9.47
N TYR A 6 -12.84 -0.62 9.79
CA TYR A 6 -13.79 -0.06 8.81
C TYR A 6 -13.32 1.26 8.17
N ARG A 7 -12.57 2.11 8.90
CA ARG A 7 -12.07 3.39 8.36
C ARG A 7 -10.74 3.29 7.64
N PHE A 8 -9.80 2.49 8.17
CA PHE A 8 -8.41 2.47 7.70
C PHE A 8 -8.03 1.21 6.93
N CYS A 9 -8.95 0.26 6.70
CA CYS A 9 -8.59 -1.03 6.09
C CYS A 9 -7.96 -0.89 4.70
N LEU A 10 -8.42 0.03 3.84
CA LEU A 10 -7.82 0.25 2.53
C LEU A 10 -6.36 0.72 2.62
N GLU A 11 -6.07 1.67 3.52
CA GLU A 11 -4.70 2.15 3.76
C GLU A 11 -3.81 1.04 4.33
N ILE A 12 -4.35 0.22 5.25
CA ILE A 12 -3.65 -0.94 5.79
C ILE A 12 -3.36 -1.96 4.67
N CYS A 13 -4.29 -2.21 3.75
CA CYS A 13 -4.08 -3.09 2.62
C CYS A 13 -2.94 -2.58 1.72
N HIS A 14 -2.91 -1.28 1.41
CA HIS A 14 -1.81 -0.70 0.63
C HIS A 14 -0.45 -0.84 1.34
N ILE A 15 -0.40 -0.59 2.66
CA ILE A 15 0.83 -0.74 3.45
C ILE A 15 1.30 -2.21 3.43
N ILE A 16 0.38 -3.15 3.61
CA ILE A 16 0.70 -4.58 3.56
C ILE A 16 1.22 -4.97 2.18
N THR A 17 0.61 -4.47 1.10
CA THR A 17 1.11 -4.70 -0.25
C THR A 17 2.52 -4.13 -0.47
N VAL A 18 2.84 -2.96 0.09
CA VAL A 18 4.22 -2.43 0.07
C VAL A 18 5.18 -3.34 0.85
N ILE A 19 4.76 -3.88 1.99
CA ILE A 19 5.56 -4.83 2.79
C ILE A 19 5.79 -6.12 1.99
N VAL A 20 4.75 -6.66 1.37
CA VAL A 20 4.83 -7.85 0.51
C VAL A 20 5.79 -7.60 -0.65
N ILE A 21 5.67 -6.47 -1.35
CA ILE A 21 6.61 -6.07 -2.41
C ILE A 21 8.06 -5.93 -1.90
N SER A 22 8.26 -5.58 -0.63
CA SER A 22 9.61 -5.43 -0.06
C SER A 22 10.22 -6.76 0.38
N ILE A 23 9.38 -7.73 0.75
CA ILE A 23 9.78 -9.09 1.12
C ILE A 23 9.99 -9.93 -0.14
N HIS A 24 9.05 -9.88 -1.08
CA HIS A 24 9.17 -10.51 -2.37
C HIS A 24 10.16 -9.73 -3.22
N LEU A 25 11.23 -10.39 -3.63
CA LEU A 25 12.26 -9.80 -4.48
C LEU A 25 12.24 -10.42 -5.89
N ASP A 26 11.06 -10.90 -6.28
CA ASP A 26 10.79 -11.79 -7.41
C ASP A 26 9.74 -11.19 -8.36
N VAL A 27 9.43 -11.88 -9.47
CA VAL A 27 8.44 -11.45 -10.48
C VAL A 27 7.07 -11.12 -9.88
N ILE A 28 6.72 -11.78 -8.77
CA ILE A 28 5.47 -11.60 -8.05
C ILE A 28 5.37 -10.18 -7.46
N ALA A 29 6.49 -9.63 -6.99
CA ALA A 29 6.55 -8.27 -6.48
C ALA A 29 6.21 -7.25 -7.57
N VAL A 30 6.63 -7.49 -8.80
CA VAL A 30 6.32 -6.61 -9.95
C VAL A 30 4.81 -6.61 -10.22
N PHE A 31 4.16 -7.77 -10.20
CA PHE A 31 2.71 -7.82 -10.36
C PHE A 31 1.97 -7.08 -9.25
N TYR A 32 2.37 -7.25 -7.99
CA TYR A 32 1.78 -6.50 -6.87
C TYR A 32 2.05 -5.01 -6.96
N ALA A 33 3.23 -4.59 -7.44
CA ALA A 33 3.54 -3.19 -7.65
C ALA A 33 2.65 -2.57 -8.75
N ILE A 34 2.37 -3.29 -9.84
CA ILE A 34 1.43 -2.84 -10.88
C ILE A 34 0.02 -2.64 -10.29
N TRP A 35 -0.47 -3.59 -9.48
CA TRP A 35 -1.76 -3.46 -8.80
C TRP A 35 -1.79 -2.27 -7.83
N LEU A 36 -0.73 -2.09 -7.04
CA LEU A 36 -0.61 -0.96 -6.12
C LEU A 36 -0.64 0.38 -6.88
N GLY A 37 0.06 0.49 -8.01
CA GLY A 37 0.04 1.68 -8.86
C GLY A 37 -1.36 1.97 -9.41
N LEU A 38 -2.08 0.93 -9.84
CA LEU A 38 -3.47 1.05 -10.28
C LEU A 38 -4.36 1.59 -9.15
N PHE A 39 -4.21 1.09 -7.93
CA PHE A 39 -4.99 1.55 -6.78
C PHE A 39 -4.68 2.98 -6.38
N LEU A 40 -3.42 3.40 -6.39
CA LEU A 40 -3.03 4.77 -6.03
C LEU A 40 -3.59 5.83 -6.99
N ILE A 41 -3.68 5.52 -8.28
CA ILE A 41 -4.21 6.44 -9.30
C ILE A 41 -5.75 6.44 -9.32
N SER A 42 -6.36 5.35 -8.87
CA SER A 42 -7.79 5.12 -8.98
C SER A 42 -8.58 5.76 -7.84
N SER A 43 -9.78 6.27 -8.15
CA SER A 43 -10.72 6.68 -7.10
C SER A 43 -11.25 5.48 -6.33
N ARG A 44 -11.64 5.67 -5.05
CA ARG A 44 -12.25 4.62 -4.20
C ARG A 44 -13.41 3.88 -4.87
N ARG A 45 -14.22 4.61 -5.66
CA ARG A 45 -15.35 4.04 -6.42
C ARG A 45 -14.89 3.05 -7.49
N PHE A 46 -13.78 3.34 -8.16
CA PHE A 46 -13.20 2.43 -9.15
C PHE A 46 -12.55 1.24 -8.46
N ILE A 47 -11.74 1.47 -7.42
CA ILE A 47 -11.10 0.41 -6.61
C ILE A 47 -12.13 -0.62 -6.15
N LYS A 48 -13.26 -0.16 -5.61
CA LYS A 48 -14.37 -1.01 -5.18
C LYS A 48 -14.93 -1.93 -6.27
N ARG A 49 -14.96 -1.48 -7.53
CA ARG A 49 -15.45 -2.28 -8.67
C ARG A 49 -14.43 -3.34 -9.10
N ILE A 50 -13.16 -2.97 -9.14
CA ILE A 50 -12.08 -3.88 -9.57
C ILE A 50 -11.60 -4.81 -8.45
N TRP A 51 -11.99 -4.57 -7.20
CA TRP A 51 -11.49 -5.31 -6.03
C TRP A 51 -11.70 -6.82 -6.12
N PHE A 52 -12.83 -7.26 -6.68
CA PHE A 52 -13.09 -8.69 -6.88
C PHE A 52 -12.08 -9.33 -7.85
N ILE A 53 -11.69 -8.61 -8.91
CA ILE A 53 -10.67 -9.06 -9.86
C ILE A 53 -9.31 -9.20 -9.14
N TYR A 54 -8.98 -8.26 -8.26
CA TYR A 54 -7.77 -8.33 -7.45
C TYR A 54 -7.74 -9.54 -6.50
N ILE A 55 -8.85 -9.82 -5.81
CA ILE A 55 -8.97 -11.02 -4.95
C ILE A 55 -8.82 -12.29 -5.78
N PHE A 56 -9.49 -12.38 -6.92
CA PHE A 56 -9.36 -13.53 -7.81
C PHE A 56 -7.91 -13.72 -8.29
N PHE A 57 -7.26 -12.63 -8.67
CA PHE A 57 -5.84 -12.62 -9.04
C PHE A 57 -4.95 -13.15 -7.91
N GLN A 58 -5.17 -12.73 -6.65
CA GLN A 58 -4.44 -13.24 -5.49
C GLN A 58 -4.65 -14.74 -5.27
N ILE A 59 -5.87 -15.25 -5.43
CA ILE A 59 -6.16 -16.69 -5.29
C ILE A 59 -5.38 -17.51 -6.33
N VAL A 60 -5.38 -17.05 -7.58
CA VAL A 60 -4.65 -17.71 -8.67
C VAL A 60 -3.14 -17.68 -8.41
N LEU A 61 -2.58 -16.52 -8.05
CA LEU A 61 -1.16 -16.41 -7.71
C LEU A 61 -0.77 -17.29 -6.53
N PHE A 62 -1.56 -17.28 -5.46
CA PHE A 62 -1.29 -18.09 -4.27
C PHE A 62 -1.30 -19.58 -4.60
N SER A 63 -2.23 -20.03 -5.44
CA SER A 63 -2.29 -21.41 -5.92
C SER A 63 -1.05 -21.79 -6.73
N LEU A 64 -0.61 -20.90 -7.64
CA LEU A 64 0.60 -21.10 -8.43
C LEU A 64 1.86 -21.14 -7.56
N GLN A 65 1.99 -20.23 -6.59
CA GLN A 65 3.10 -20.21 -5.63
C GLN A 65 3.17 -21.49 -4.81
N TYR A 66 2.02 -21.97 -4.33
CA TYR A 66 1.96 -23.22 -3.58
C TYR A 66 2.39 -24.41 -4.45
N MET A 67 1.92 -24.49 -5.69
CA MET A 67 2.37 -25.52 -6.63
C MET A 67 3.88 -25.45 -6.89
N SER A 68 4.43 -24.24 -7.05
CA SER A 68 5.89 -24.06 -7.23
C SER A 68 6.69 -24.43 -5.98
N ALA A 69 6.16 -24.16 -4.78
CA ALA A 69 6.84 -24.49 -3.53
C ALA A 69 6.80 -25.99 -3.20
N VAL A 70 5.74 -26.69 -3.58
CA VAL A 70 5.64 -28.15 -3.41
C VAL A 70 6.48 -28.89 -4.46
N GLY A 71 6.46 -28.40 -5.70
CA GLY A 71 7.12 -29.05 -6.83
C GLY A 71 6.49 -30.41 -7.20
N ALA A 72 7.04 -31.04 -8.22
CA ALA A 72 6.78 -32.42 -8.57
C ALA A 72 7.40 -33.36 -7.53
N PRO A 73 6.73 -34.49 -7.22
CA PRO A 73 7.23 -35.38 -6.20
C PRO A 73 8.51 -36.11 -6.68
N PRO A 74 9.50 -36.30 -5.79
CA PRO A 74 10.82 -36.79 -6.17
C PRO A 74 10.84 -38.23 -6.67
N PHE A 75 9.80 -39.03 -6.40
CA PHE A 75 9.70 -40.42 -6.87
C PHE A 75 9.47 -40.53 -8.38
N LEU A 76 9.06 -39.46 -9.06
CA LEU A 76 8.81 -39.47 -10.50
C LEU A 76 10.09 -39.38 -11.33
N CYS A 77 11.26 -39.13 -10.71
CA CYS A 77 12.54 -38.90 -11.40
C CYS A 77 12.44 -37.89 -12.55
N PHE A 78 11.53 -36.92 -12.43
CA PHE A 78 11.31 -35.88 -13.44
C PHE A 78 12.26 -34.73 -13.17
N GLU A 79 13.21 -34.51 -14.08
CA GLU A 79 14.04 -33.31 -14.09
C GLU A 79 13.30 -32.16 -14.80
N TYR A 80 13.27 -30.99 -14.17
CA TYR A 80 12.67 -29.82 -14.80
C TYR A 80 13.52 -29.32 -15.95
N SER A 81 12.89 -28.95 -17.07
CA SER A 81 13.61 -28.51 -18.28
C SER A 81 14.48 -27.26 -18.08
N TRP A 82 14.25 -26.49 -17.02
CA TRP A 82 15.02 -25.29 -16.68
C TRP A 82 16.24 -25.53 -15.79
N THR A 83 16.53 -26.76 -15.33
CA THR A 83 17.71 -27.01 -14.48
C THR A 83 19.02 -26.99 -15.25
N ASN A 84 19.01 -27.50 -16.49
CA ASN A 84 20.23 -27.75 -17.28
C ASN A 84 20.58 -26.64 -18.28
N VAL A 85 20.16 -25.39 -18.02
CA VAL A 85 20.42 -24.26 -18.92
C VAL A 85 21.74 -23.57 -18.55
N ASN A 86 22.71 -23.66 -19.44
CA ASN A 86 24.06 -23.13 -19.22
C ASN A 86 24.20 -21.69 -19.73
N ILE A 87 23.47 -20.76 -19.12
CA ILE A 87 23.52 -19.32 -19.41
C ILE A 87 24.02 -18.57 -18.17
N GLN A 88 24.90 -17.59 -18.36
CA GLN A 88 25.39 -16.75 -17.26
C GLN A 88 24.23 -16.00 -16.60
N GLY A 89 24.10 -16.09 -15.27
CA GLY A 89 23.02 -15.45 -14.51
C GLY A 89 21.69 -16.22 -14.49
N TRP A 90 21.62 -17.41 -15.10
CA TRP A 90 20.40 -18.22 -15.12
C TRP A 90 19.90 -18.61 -13.73
N SER A 91 20.81 -18.90 -12.79
CA SER A 91 20.45 -19.22 -11.40
C SER A 91 19.73 -18.07 -10.69
N GLN A 92 20.12 -16.82 -10.96
CA GLN A 92 19.50 -15.62 -10.41
C GLN A 92 18.13 -15.38 -11.05
N LEU A 93 18.04 -15.51 -12.38
CA LEU A 93 16.76 -15.37 -13.10
C LEU A 93 15.77 -16.47 -12.69
N LYS A 94 16.25 -17.70 -12.48
CA LYS A 94 15.46 -18.83 -11.98
C LYS A 94 14.83 -18.52 -10.62
N ARG A 95 15.65 -18.01 -9.68
CA ARG A 95 15.18 -17.60 -8.35
C ARG A 95 14.18 -16.45 -8.45
N TRP A 96 14.48 -15.45 -9.27
CA TRP A 96 13.61 -14.29 -9.49
C TRP A 96 12.25 -14.66 -10.12
N LEU A 97 12.22 -15.66 -11.00
CA LEU A 97 10.96 -16.15 -11.59
C LEU A 97 10.15 -17.03 -10.62
N TYR A 98 10.71 -17.37 -9.45
CA TYR A 98 10.09 -18.26 -8.46
C TYR A 98 9.76 -19.66 -9.04
N LEU A 99 10.71 -20.21 -9.82
CA LEU A 99 10.58 -21.53 -10.44
C LEU A 99 10.83 -22.66 -9.42
N PRO A 100 10.10 -23.79 -9.50
CA PRO A 100 10.36 -24.96 -8.67
C PRO A 100 11.73 -25.58 -9.01
N ASP A 101 12.49 -25.95 -7.98
CA ASP A 101 13.72 -26.72 -8.12
C ASP A 101 13.92 -27.63 -6.91
N TYR A 102 14.56 -28.78 -7.12
CA TYR A 102 14.88 -29.72 -6.04
C TYR A 102 16.10 -29.28 -5.23
N ILE A 103 17.02 -28.54 -5.85
CA ILE A 103 18.27 -28.08 -5.23
C ILE A 103 18.03 -26.75 -4.50
N ASP A 104 17.51 -25.76 -5.22
CA ASP A 104 17.19 -24.43 -4.69
C ASP A 104 15.67 -24.25 -4.57
N SER A 105 15.05 -24.95 -3.61
CA SER A 105 13.60 -24.83 -3.39
C SER A 105 13.24 -23.40 -2.96
N PRO A 106 12.16 -22.81 -3.51
CA PRO A 106 11.72 -21.48 -3.09
C PRO A 106 11.29 -21.46 -1.63
N GLU A 107 11.51 -20.34 -0.95
CA GLU A 107 11.19 -20.21 0.47
C GLU A 107 9.67 -20.21 0.73
N ALA A 108 9.23 -21.13 1.60
CA ALA A 108 7.84 -21.23 2.02
C ALA A 108 7.38 -20.08 2.95
N THR A 109 8.33 -19.32 3.52
CA THR A 109 8.06 -18.15 4.37
C THR A 109 7.29 -17.05 3.64
N HIS A 110 7.52 -16.93 2.33
CA HIS A 110 6.85 -15.95 1.46
C HIS A 110 5.33 -16.21 1.39
N LEU A 111 4.89 -17.48 1.38
CA LEU A 111 3.46 -17.83 1.35
C LEU A 111 2.68 -17.33 2.57
N PHE A 112 3.31 -17.28 3.75
CA PHE A 112 2.64 -16.75 4.94
C PHE A 112 2.32 -15.26 4.78
N THR A 113 3.24 -14.50 4.17
CA THR A 113 3.05 -13.07 3.93
C THR A 113 1.93 -12.83 2.92
N ASP A 114 1.89 -13.61 1.84
CA ASP A 114 0.81 -13.57 0.84
C ASP A 114 -0.54 -13.96 1.44
N PHE A 115 -0.58 -14.96 2.34
CA PHE A 115 -1.79 -15.35 3.05
C PHE A 115 -2.36 -14.20 3.88
N PHE A 116 -1.51 -13.49 4.64
CA PHE A 116 -1.97 -12.31 5.40
C PHE A 116 -2.48 -11.23 4.45
N GLN A 117 -1.77 -10.94 3.37
CA GLN A 117 -2.23 -9.95 2.38
C GLN A 117 -3.61 -10.31 1.81
N PHE A 118 -3.83 -11.59 1.47
CA PHE A 118 -5.11 -12.08 0.99
C PHE A 118 -6.20 -11.93 2.06
N LEU A 119 -5.92 -12.31 3.31
CA LEU A 119 -6.86 -12.17 4.43
C LEU A 119 -7.32 -10.72 4.60
N PHE A 120 -6.38 -9.76 4.62
CA PHE A 120 -6.73 -8.34 4.70
C PHE A 120 -7.53 -7.87 3.49
N SER A 121 -7.22 -8.38 2.29
CA SER A 121 -7.95 -8.06 1.06
C SER A 121 -9.40 -8.58 1.08
N CYS A 122 -9.64 -9.77 1.64
CA CYS A 122 -10.99 -10.30 1.87
C CYS A 122 -11.77 -9.46 2.87
N GLN A 123 -11.13 -9.04 3.97
CA GLN A 123 -11.78 -8.17 4.95
C GLN A 123 -12.14 -6.80 4.34
N GLN A 124 -11.27 -6.25 3.49
CA GLN A 124 -11.57 -5.01 2.75
C GLN A 124 -12.76 -5.17 1.80
N TRP A 125 -12.90 -6.32 1.14
CA TRP A 125 -14.08 -6.61 0.31
C TRP A 125 -15.36 -6.58 1.11
N HIS A 126 -15.33 -7.15 2.32
CA HIS A 126 -16.46 -7.12 3.24
C HIS A 126 -16.82 -5.68 3.66
N VAL A 127 -15.83 -4.84 3.95
CA VAL A 127 -16.01 -3.40 4.22
C VAL A 127 -16.67 -2.70 3.03
N PHE A 128 -16.24 -2.99 1.79
CA PHE A 128 -16.91 -2.46 0.60
C PHE A 128 -18.35 -2.95 0.43
N GLY A 129 -18.64 -4.18 0.84
CA GLY A 129 -20.00 -4.73 0.92
C GLY A 129 -20.89 -3.89 1.82
N TYR A 130 -20.42 -3.58 3.03
CA TYR A 130 -21.13 -2.72 3.99
C TYR A 130 -21.37 -1.30 3.46
N GLU A 131 -20.42 -0.73 2.72
CA GLU A 131 -20.60 0.59 2.11
C GLU A 131 -21.58 0.62 0.94
N THR A 132 -21.92 -0.54 0.34
CA THR A 132 -22.87 -0.61 -0.79
C THR A 132 -24.28 -0.89 -0.32
N ASN A 133 -24.44 -1.79 0.64
CA ASN A 133 -25.73 -2.34 1.00
C ASN A 133 -26.46 -1.43 1.98
N GLU A 134 -27.62 -0.91 1.56
CA GLU A 134 -28.50 -0.12 2.42
C GLU A 134 -28.95 -0.88 3.68
N LYS A 135 -28.98 -2.23 3.62
CA LYS A 135 -29.29 -3.07 4.79
C LYS A 135 -28.29 -2.90 5.94
N TYR A 136 -27.04 -2.54 5.65
CA TYR A 136 -25.98 -2.35 6.65
C TYR A 136 -25.74 -0.88 6.98
N ARG A 137 -26.71 -0.01 6.66
CA ARG A 137 -26.62 1.43 6.90
C ARG A 137 -26.45 1.78 8.38
N VAL A 138 -26.85 0.90 9.30
CA VAL A 138 -26.55 1.01 10.74
C VAL A 138 -25.03 1.12 11.00
N TYR A 139 -24.19 0.40 10.25
CA TYR A 139 -22.73 0.51 10.35
C TYR A 139 -22.21 1.81 9.76
N THR A 140 -22.79 2.31 8.67
CA THR A 140 -22.42 3.62 8.11
C THR A 140 -22.88 4.77 8.99
N ASP A 141 -24.00 4.62 9.70
CA ASP A 141 -24.57 5.62 10.59
C ASP A 141 -23.76 5.70 11.90
N ALA A 142 -23.34 4.55 12.45
CA ALA A 142 -22.50 4.50 13.66
C ALA A 142 -21.01 4.74 13.38
N GLY A 143 -20.47 4.22 12.27
CA GLY A 143 -19.05 4.30 11.88
C GLY A 143 -18.70 5.51 11.02
N GLY A 144 -19.70 6.19 10.45
CA GLY A 144 -19.59 7.32 9.54
C GLY A 144 -19.34 6.95 8.08
N SER A 145 -19.49 7.95 7.21
CA SER A 145 -19.24 7.83 5.77
C SER A 145 -17.74 7.85 5.47
N ASN A 146 -17.29 6.92 4.62
CA ASN A 146 -15.92 6.83 4.10
C ASN A 146 -15.73 7.54 2.74
N ARG A 147 -16.66 8.43 2.38
CA ARG A 147 -16.56 9.24 1.14
C ARG A 147 -15.54 10.36 1.32
N GLU A 148 -14.81 10.67 0.26
CA GLU A 148 -13.87 11.79 0.24
C GLU A 148 -14.63 13.12 0.36
N ILE A 149 -14.25 13.92 1.37
CA ILE A 149 -14.94 15.18 1.75
C ILE A 149 -14.39 16.40 0.99
N ILE A 150 -13.22 16.26 0.35
CA ILE A 150 -12.43 17.38 -0.21
C ILE A 150 -13.22 18.19 -1.26
N TYR A 151 -14.17 17.56 -1.95
CA TYR A 151 -15.01 18.18 -2.97
C TYR A 151 -16.43 18.54 -2.48
N ASP A 152 -16.76 18.27 -1.21
CA ASP A 152 -18.08 18.52 -0.64
C ASP A 152 -18.13 19.89 0.06
N TYR A 153 -18.61 20.89 -0.68
CA TYR A 153 -18.73 22.26 -0.20
C TYR A 153 -19.65 22.39 1.03
N ASN A 154 -20.66 21.51 1.16
CA ASN A 154 -21.63 21.61 2.25
C ASN A 154 -21.00 21.27 3.61
N ILE A 155 -20.05 20.32 3.63
CA ILE A 155 -19.33 19.94 4.85
C ILE A 155 -18.31 21.01 5.25
N TYR A 156 -17.71 21.71 4.28
CA TYR A 156 -16.82 22.84 4.56
C TYR A 156 -17.58 24.00 5.23
N LYS A 157 -18.83 24.25 4.81
CA LYS A 157 -19.68 25.30 5.37
C LYS A 157 -20.26 24.92 6.74
N ASN A 158 -20.76 23.69 6.86
CA ASN A 158 -21.40 23.19 8.08
C ASN A 158 -20.64 21.95 8.57
N ASN A 159 -19.50 22.16 9.22
CA ASN A 159 -18.73 21.06 9.78
C ASN A 159 -19.52 20.38 10.92
N PRO A 160 -19.85 19.08 10.80
CA PRO A 160 -20.60 18.36 11.84
C PRO A 160 -19.76 18.09 13.10
N THR A 161 -18.44 18.30 13.03
CA THR A 161 -17.53 18.10 14.16
C THR A 161 -17.30 19.41 14.91
N TRP A 162 -17.32 19.34 16.24
CA TRP A 162 -17.03 20.47 17.12
C TRP A 162 -15.58 20.91 17.01
N ASP A 163 -15.33 22.20 17.27
CA ASP A 163 -13.99 22.78 17.26
C ASP A 163 -13.14 22.26 18.44
N PHE A 164 -12.23 21.35 18.13
CA PHE A 164 -11.25 20.79 19.07
C PHE A 164 -9.91 21.55 19.08
N VAL A 165 -9.75 22.57 18.23
CA VAL A 165 -8.53 23.38 18.12
C VAL A 165 -8.58 24.53 19.13
N THR A 166 -9.67 25.28 19.13
CA THR A 166 -9.84 26.44 20.03
C THR A 166 -10.27 26.01 21.43
N THR A 167 -11.17 25.02 21.51
CA THR A 167 -11.78 24.61 22.78
C THR A 167 -11.34 23.19 23.18
N LYS A 168 -10.23 23.08 23.91
CA LYS A 168 -9.66 21.80 24.34
C LYS A 168 -10.29 21.35 25.68
N ARG A 169 -11.45 20.69 25.63
CA ARG A 169 -12.20 20.30 26.83
C ARG A 169 -11.69 18.99 27.45
N HIS A 170 -11.37 17.99 26.62
CA HIS A 170 -10.98 16.66 27.09
C HIS A 170 -9.53 16.31 26.75
N MET A 171 -8.96 15.32 27.45
CA MET A 171 -7.64 14.75 27.11
C MET A 171 -7.60 14.24 25.67
N LEU A 172 -8.72 13.68 25.18
CA LEU A 172 -8.86 13.23 23.81
C LEU A 172 -8.68 14.38 22.79
N ASP A 173 -9.18 15.58 23.10
CA ASP A 173 -9.07 16.74 22.21
C ASP A 173 -7.63 17.26 22.18
N ARG A 174 -6.91 17.18 23.30
CA ARG A 174 -5.47 17.47 23.35
C ARG A 174 -4.66 16.50 22.49
N ILE A 175 -4.96 15.20 22.55
CA ILE A 175 -4.31 14.18 21.72
C ILE A 175 -4.63 14.41 20.23
N LYS A 176 -5.91 14.63 19.88
CA LYS A 176 -6.32 14.94 18.51
C LYS A 176 -5.59 16.18 17.99
N TYR A 177 -5.59 17.26 18.76
CA TYR A 177 -4.86 18.48 18.41
C TYR A 177 -3.37 18.20 18.17
N ALA A 178 -2.71 17.45 19.05
CA ALA A 178 -1.31 17.11 18.89
C ALA A 178 -1.06 16.30 17.60
N ILE A 179 -1.87 15.28 17.31
CA ILE A 179 -1.74 14.45 16.10
C ILE A 179 -1.92 15.32 14.84
N PHE A 180 -2.97 16.14 14.76
CA PHE A 180 -3.24 16.95 13.57
C PHE A 180 -2.23 18.09 13.37
N MET A 181 -1.74 18.70 14.45
CA MET A 181 -0.80 19.82 14.36
C MET A 181 0.63 19.35 14.08
N TYR A 182 1.08 18.30 14.76
CA TYR A 182 2.47 17.81 14.66
C TYR A 182 2.67 16.69 13.63
N GLY A 183 1.60 16.01 13.20
CA GLY A 183 1.69 14.87 12.28
C GLY A 183 2.44 15.18 10.99
N ARG A 184 2.20 16.36 10.40
CA ARG A 184 2.94 16.84 9.21
C ARG A 184 4.45 16.87 9.44
N TRP A 185 4.89 17.41 10.57
CA TRP A 185 6.31 17.55 10.89
C TRP A 185 6.97 16.21 11.09
N ILE A 186 6.28 15.28 11.76
CA ILE A 186 6.75 13.90 11.95
C ILE A 186 6.97 13.22 10.59
N VAL A 187 6.01 13.33 9.67
CA VAL A 187 6.16 12.72 8.34
C VAL A 187 7.32 13.35 7.57
N LEU A 188 7.48 14.67 7.62
CA LEU A 188 8.63 15.34 6.98
C LEU A 188 9.97 14.89 7.57
N SER A 189 10.06 14.73 8.88
CA SER A 189 11.26 14.18 9.53
C SER A 189 11.58 12.77 9.06
N ILE A 190 10.57 11.90 8.92
CA ILE A 190 10.77 10.54 8.40
C ILE A 190 11.27 10.57 6.95
N VAL A 191 10.68 11.42 6.10
CA VAL A 191 11.10 11.57 4.69
C VAL A 191 12.53 12.10 4.60
N TYR A 192 12.89 13.05 5.44
CA TYR A 192 14.26 13.58 5.52
C TYR A 192 15.26 12.49 5.92
N LEU A 193 14.96 11.72 6.98
CA LEU A 193 15.78 10.59 7.41
C LEU A 193 15.92 9.56 6.30
N ALA A 194 14.82 9.22 5.60
CA ALA A 194 14.84 8.28 4.48
C ALA A 194 15.74 8.78 3.33
N GLY A 195 15.73 10.09 3.06
CA GLY A 195 16.56 10.73 2.04
C GLY A 195 18.06 10.71 2.34
N ILE A 196 18.46 10.86 3.60
CA ILE A 196 19.88 10.87 4.01
C ILE A 196 20.45 9.45 4.17
N THR A 197 19.64 8.50 4.63
CA THR A 197 20.11 7.15 4.98
C THR A 197 20.74 6.41 3.80
N ARG A 198 20.29 6.65 2.55
CA ARG A 198 20.88 6.04 1.36
C ARG A 198 21.23 7.07 0.29
N ILE A 199 22.53 7.30 0.10
CA ILE A 199 23.08 8.16 -0.95
C ILE A 199 22.77 7.52 -2.31
N SER A 200 21.68 7.97 -2.94
CA SER A 200 21.20 7.50 -4.24
C SER A 200 20.43 8.62 -4.94
N LEU A 201 20.30 8.53 -6.27
CA LEU A 201 19.48 9.47 -7.04
C LEU A 201 18.03 9.54 -6.52
N PHE A 202 17.49 8.43 -6.02
CA PHE A 202 16.18 8.39 -5.38
C PHE A 202 16.17 9.09 -4.01
N GLY A 203 17.24 8.96 -3.23
CA GLY A 203 17.42 9.68 -1.96
C GLY A 203 17.36 11.20 -2.14
N LEU A 204 17.99 11.72 -3.20
CA LEU A 204 17.99 13.13 -3.53
C LEU A 204 16.57 13.67 -3.79
N GLY A 205 15.71 12.92 -4.47
CA GLY A 205 14.33 13.34 -4.69
C GLY A 205 13.51 13.43 -3.40
N TYR A 206 13.72 12.53 -2.43
CA TYR A 206 13.12 12.66 -1.10
C TYR A 206 13.57 13.94 -0.38
N LEU A 207 14.85 14.31 -0.49
CA LEU A 207 15.37 15.55 0.10
C LEU A 207 14.79 16.79 -0.57
N ILE A 208 14.71 16.83 -1.91
CA ILE A 208 14.07 17.94 -2.64
C ILE A 208 12.62 18.09 -2.19
N ALA A 209 11.86 16.99 -2.14
CA ALA A 209 10.47 17.03 -1.69
C ALA A 209 10.37 17.54 -0.25
N CYS A 210 11.23 17.08 0.66
CA CYS A 210 11.27 17.52 2.04
C CYS A 210 11.53 19.03 2.16
N PHE A 211 12.56 19.56 1.48
CA PHE A 211 12.86 20.99 1.49
C PHE A 211 11.74 21.81 0.85
N TYR A 212 11.13 21.31 -0.23
CA TYR A 212 9.98 21.95 -0.85
C TYR A 212 8.80 22.07 0.12
N PHE A 213 8.43 20.98 0.79
CA PHE A 213 7.36 21.00 1.79
C PHE A 213 7.71 21.86 3.01
N LEU A 214 8.98 21.92 3.42
CA LEU A 214 9.46 22.77 4.51
C LEU A 214 9.33 24.25 4.15
N TRP A 215 9.77 24.64 2.94
CA TRP A 215 9.64 26.00 2.43
C TRP A 215 8.17 26.41 2.32
N TYR A 216 7.33 25.50 1.82
CA TYR A 216 5.90 25.73 1.66
C TYR A 216 5.12 25.65 2.98
N ALA A 217 5.74 25.18 4.08
CA ALA A 217 5.07 24.93 5.35
C ALA A 217 4.50 26.20 5.99
N HIS A 218 5.12 27.36 5.72
CA HIS A 218 4.74 28.66 6.25
C HIS A 218 3.37 29.14 5.73
N ASP A 219 3.08 28.92 4.45
CA ASP A 219 1.81 29.33 3.82
C ASP A 219 0.75 28.22 3.77
N PHE A 220 1.05 27.07 4.37
CA PHE A 220 0.27 25.84 4.22
C PHE A 220 -1.12 25.93 4.83
N LEU A 221 -1.29 26.65 5.94
CA LEU A 221 -2.59 26.79 6.61
C LEU A 221 -3.55 27.75 5.88
N THR A 222 -3.01 28.64 5.05
CA THR A 222 -3.77 29.70 4.38
C THR A 222 -4.23 29.28 2.98
N LYS A 223 -3.62 28.24 2.41
CA LYS A 223 -3.88 27.80 1.04
C LYS A 223 -5.04 26.83 0.95
N ARG A 224 -5.67 26.81 -0.23
CA ARG A 224 -6.82 25.95 -0.52
C ARG A 224 -6.39 24.49 -0.42
N VAL A 225 -7.11 23.72 0.40
CA VAL A 225 -6.84 22.31 0.75
C VAL A 225 -6.62 21.42 -0.50
N THR A 226 -7.28 21.73 -1.61
CA THR A 226 -7.15 21.00 -2.89
C THR A 226 -5.75 21.06 -3.51
N VAL A 227 -5.03 22.17 -3.37
CA VAL A 227 -3.66 22.32 -3.92
C VAL A 227 -2.68 21.45 -3.12
N ILE A 228 -2.84 21.45 -1.79
CA ILE A 228 -2.04 20.67 -0.86
C ILE A 228 -2.23 19.18 -1.11
N PHE A 229 -3.47 18.70 -1.25
CA PHE A 229 -3.73 17.30 -1.55
C PHE A 229 -3.11 16.86 -2.88
N ARG A 230 -3.16 17.72 -3.92
CA ARG A 230 -2.54 17.40 -5.20
C ARG A 230 -1.02 17.23 -5.07
N LEU A 231 -0.36 18.13 -4.35
CA LEU A 231 1.07 18.06 -4.06
C LEU A 231 1.42 16.79 -3.27
N TRP A 232 0.59 16.45 -2.28
CA TRP A 232 0.74 15.23 -1.49
C TRP A 232 0.60 13.97 -2.36
N ASN A 233 -0.37 13.94 -3.27
CA ASN A 233 -0.53 12.82 -4.21
C ASN A 233 0.68 12.68 -5.13
N TYR A 234 1.25 13.79 -5.64
CA TYR A 234 2.50 13.73 -6.41
C TYR A 234 3.66 13.13 -5.59
N PHE A 235 3.76 13.47 -4.31
CA PHE A 235 4.75 12.87 -3.43
C PHE A 235 4.52 11.37 -3.22
N ILE A 236 3.27 10.94 -3.00
CA ILE A 236 2.93 9.50 -2.91
C ILE A 236 3.29 8.77 -4.21
N TYR A 237 2.98 9.35 -5.37
CA TYR A 237 3.35 8.77 -6.67
C TYR A 237 4.86 8.67 -6.85
N TYR A 238 5.62 9.64 -6.36
CA TYR A 238 7.09 9.57 -6.35
C TYR A 238 7.58 8.41 -5.49
N CYS A 239 7.05 8.24 -4.27
CA CYS A 239 7.39 7.10 -3.40
C CYS A 239 7.10 5.77 -4.09
N PHE A 240 5.92 5.64 -4.70
CA PHE A 240 5.54 4.45 -5.46
C PHE A 240 6.49 4.19 -6.63
N PHE A 241 6.82 5.22 -7.41
CA PHE A 241 7.73 5.12 -8.54
C PHE A 241 9.13 4.64 -8.11
N VAL A 242 9.65 5.13 -6.98
CA VAL A 242 10.93 4.65 -6.42
C VAL A 242 10.84 3.18 -6.04
N ILE A 243 9.74 2.74 -5.42
CA ILE A 243 9.52 1.31 -5.09
C ILE A 243 9.49 0.48 -6.38
N PHE A 244 8.70 0.90 -7.36
CA PHE A 244 8.54 0.21 -8.65
C PHE A 244 9.86 0.07 -9.41
N ILE A 245 10.65 1.15 -9.52
CA ILE A 245 11.95 1.07 -10.18
C ILE A 245 12.90 0.14 -9.43
N LYS A 246 12.93 0.19 -8.10
CA LYS A 246 13.78 -0.74 -7.33
C LYS A 246 13.38 -2.19 -7.58
N THR A 247 12.09 -2.50 -7.62
CA THR A 247 11.61 -3.85 -7.92
C THR A 247 11.94 -4.30 -9.34
N CYS A 248 11.91 -3.39 -10.32
CA CYS A 248 12.27 -3.72 -11.71
C CYS A 248 13.79 -3.81 -11.92
N LEU A 249 14.58 -3.01 -11.22
CA LEU A 249 16.05 -3.09 -11.29
C LEU A 249 16.59 -4.34 -10.59
N GLN A 250 15.83 -4.92 -9.67
CA GLN A 250 16.22 -6.15 -8.97
C GLN A 250 16.36 -7.36 -9.91
N VAL A 251 15.83 -7.27 -11.13
CA VAL A 251 15.93 -8.28 -12.20
C VAL A 251 17.31 -8.26 -12.88
N CYS A 252 18.03 -7.14 -12.81
CA CYS A 252 19.31 -6.90 -13.50
C CYS A 252 20.50 -7.05 -12.56
#